data_AF-A0A0N4WV48-F1
#
_entry.id   AF-A0A0N4WV48-F1
#
_cell.length_a   1.000
_cell.length_b   1.000
_cell.length_c   1.000
_cell.angle_alpha   90.00
_cell.angle_beta   90.00
_cell.angle_gamma   90.00
#
_symmetry.space_group_name_H-M   'P 1'
#
loop_
_entity.id
_entity.type
_entity.pdbx_description
1 polymer ?
#
loop_
_entity_poly.entity_id
_entity_poly.type
_entity_poly.pdbx_seq_one_letter_code
_entity_poly.pdbx_strand_id
1 'polypeptide(L)'
;MPQDEFDKQKTGLITRLLEKPKTLGARSRRFWNEIDCRQYDFDRNNSEVEVLKTVTKEDLLSYFDLKFTRNAPERRKIAVFVHGKGEQRDGMVEKSRAKREIAGKDKLEEVECMEQFRESLSLYGRPRPKMNLPPIGAEPLSSLAAGDAKAKY
;
A
#
# COMPACT_ATOMS: atom_id res chain seq x y z
N MET A 1 -3.68 -0.11 -23.75
CA MET A 1 -2.30 -0.60 -23.60
C MET A 1 -2.13 -1.91 -24.36
N PRO A 2 -1.33 -1.93 -25.43
CA PRO A 2 -0.88 -3.16 -26.10
C PRO A 2 -0.05 -4.05 -25.18
N GLN A 3 0.07 -5.35 -25.50
CA GLN A 3 0.80 -6.30 -24.66
C GLN A 3 2.30 -5.94 -24.52
N ASP A 4 2.95 -5.53 -25.60
CA ASP A 4 4.36 -5.11 -25.60
C ASP A 4 4.62 -3.92 -24.66
N GLU A 5 3.70 -2.95 -24.60
CA GLU A 5 3.82 -1.83 -23.67
C GLU A 5 3.70 -2.30 -22.21
N PHE A 6 2.79 -3.23 -21.94
CA PHE A 6 2.64 -3.82 -20.60
C PHE A 6 3.92 -4.55 -20.16
N ASP A 7 4.48 -5.38 -21.03
CA ASP A 7 5.69 -6.15 -20.74
C ASP A 7 6.91 -5.24 -20.51
N LYS A 8 6.98 -4.11 -21.24
CA LYS A 8 7.98 -3.06 -21.00
C LYS A 8 7.83 -2.42 -19.62
N GLN A 9 6.61 -2.07 -19.20
CA GLN A 9 6.36 -1.51 -17.86
C GLN A 9 6.70 -2.52 -16.76
N LYS A 10 6.33 -3.79 -16.96
CA LYS A 10 6.65 -4.89 -16.05
C LYS A 10 8.16 -5.07 -15.90
N THR A 11 8.88 -5.12 -17.01
CA THR A 11 10.36 -5.22 -17.02
C THR A 11 11.02 -4.02 -16.35
N GLY A 12 10.50 -2.81 -16.61
CA GLY A 12 10.98 -1.59 -15.97
C GLY A 12 10.81 -1.62 -14.44
N LEU A 13 9.68 -2.11 -13.95
CA LEU A 13 9.42 -2.26 -12.52
C LEU A 13 10.34 -3.31 -11.88
N ILE A 14 10.53 -4.47 -12.53
CA ILE A 14 11.46 -5.51 -12.09
C ILE A 14 12.88 -4.95 -11.98
N THR A 15 13.34 -4.22 -12.99
CA THR A 15 14.67 -3.60 -13.01
C THR A 15 14.84 -2.63 -11.84
N ARG A 16 13.81 -1.80 -11.56
CA ARG A 16 13.83 -0.87 -10.43
C ARG A 16 13.88 -1.59 -9.08
N LEU A 17 13.15 -2.70 -8.93
CA LEU A 17 13.15 -3.47 -7.69
C LEU A 17 14.47 -4.18 -7.44
N LEU A 18 15.11 -4.71 -8.49
CA LEU A 18 16.40 -5.41 -8.38
C LEU A 18 17.62 -4.47 -8.34
N GLU A 19 17.43 -3.16 -8.50
CA GLU A 19 18.52 -2.20 -8.43
C GLU A 19 19.21 -2.27 -7.06
N LYS A 20 20.52 -2.52 -7.07
CA LYS A 20 21.31 -2.59 -5.84
C LYS A 20 21.48 -1.17 -5.27
N PRO A 21 21.35 -1.00 -3.94
CA PRO A 21 21.63 0.29 -3.31
C PRO A 21 23.05 0.77 -3.63
N LYS A 22 23.17 1.97 -4.19
CA LYS A 22 24.46 2.59 -4.57
C LYS A 22 25.22 3.16 -3.37
N THR A 23 24.54 3.38 -2.26
CA THR A 23 25.12 3.96 -1.05
C THR A 23 24.76 3.13 0.17
N LEU A 24 25.60 3.19 1.20
CA LEU A 24 25.32 2.57 2.50
C LEU A 24 24.02 3.11 3.10
N GLY A 25 23.77 4.42 3.02
CA GLY A 25 22.55 5.03 3.53
C GLY A 25 21.28 4.48 2.87
N ALA A 26 21.30 4.25 1.55
CA ALA A 26 20.17 3.63 0.85
C ALA A 26 19.94 2.18 1.30
N ARG A 27 21.02 1.41 1.50
CA ARG A 27 20.93 0.04 2.02
C ARG A 27 20.40 0.01 3.45
N SER A 28 20.93 0.86 4.33
CA SER A 28 20.49 0.97 5.71
C SER A 28 19.02 1.37 5.81
N ARG A 29 18.58 2.36 5.01
CA ARG A 29 17.17 2.76 4.96
C ARG A 29 16.25 1.62 4.54
N ARG A 30 16.66 0.81 3.56
CA ARG A 30 15.89 -0.36 3.11
C ARG A 30 15.67 -1.37 4.24
N PHE A 31 16.72 -1.71 4.98
CA PHE A 31 16.59 -2.62 6.13
C PHE A 31 15.85 -1.98 7.29
N TRP A 32 16.04 -0.68 7.53
CA TRP A 32 15.37 0.01 8.62
C TRP A 32 13.86 0.08 8.42
N ASN A 33 13.39 0.25 7.17
CA ASN A 33 11.97 0.19 6.85
C ASN A 33 11.33 -1.17 7.23
N GLU A 34 12.04 -2.27 6.98
CA GLU A 34 11.56 -3.63 7.33
C GLU A 34 11.46 -3.83 8.85
N ILE A 35 12.39 -3.23 9.60
CA ILE A 35 12.40 -3.24 11.06
C ILE A 35 11.27 -2.36 11.61
N ASP A 36 11.14 -1.13 11.12
CA ASP A 36 10.14 -0.15 11.59
C ASP A 36 8.71 -0.62 11.31
N CYS A 37 8.49 -1.20 10.12
CA CYS A 37 7.20 -1.81 9.76
C CYS A 37 6.96 -3.17 10.42
N ARG A 38 7.96 -3.72 11.14
CA ARG A 38 7.94 -5.05 11.78
C ARG A 38 7.61 -6.19 10.83
N GLN A 39 7.96 -6.05 9.55
CA GLN A 39 7.75 -7.07 8.52
C GLN A 39 8.95 -8.02 8.44
N TYR A 40 10.16 -7.49 8.65
CA TYR A 40 11.43 -8.24 8.62
C TYR A 40 11.63 -9.07 7.35
N ASP A 41 11.11 -8.61 6.21
CA ASP A 41 11.39 -9.23 4.92
C ASP A 41 12.58 -8.55 4.25
N PHE A 42 13.80 -8.91 4.67
CA PHE A 42 15.01 -8.32 4.11
C PHE A 42 15.26 -8.71 2.64
N ASP A 43 14.62 -9.76 2.16
CA ASP A 43 14.70 -10.25 0.77
C ASP A 43 13.48 -9.86 -0.08
N ARG A 44 12.65 -8.93 0.43
CA ARG A 44 11.35 -8.55 -0.15
C ARG A 44 11.37 -8.26 -1.65
N ASN A 45 12.36 -7.53 -2.15
CA ASN A 45 12.38 -7.18 -3.56
C ASN A 45 12.54 -8.43 -4.46
N ASN A 46 13.28 -9.44 -4.01
CA ASN A 46 13.44 -10.67 -4.78
C ASN A 46 12.13 -11.49 -4.74
N SER A 47 11.50 -11.64 -3.56
CA SER A 47 10.21 -12.34 -3.45
C SER A 47 9.10 -11.64 -4.23
N GLU A 48 9.01 -10.31 -4.17
CA GLU A 48 8.04 -9.52 -4.94
C GLU A 48 8.28 -9.62 -6.45
N VAL A 49 9.54 -9.68 -6.90
CA VAL A 49 9.87 -9.87 -8.33
C VAL A 49 9.43 -11.25 -8.82
N GLU A 50 9.61 -12.31 -8.04
CA GLU A 50 9.14 -13.65 -8.41
C GLU A 50 7.62 -13.68 -8.59
N VAL A 51 6.86 -13.01 -7.71
CA VAL A 51 5.41 -12.86 -7.87
C VAL A 51 5.08 -11.97 -9.07
N LEU A 52 5.78 -10.84 -9.24
CA LEU A 52 5.51 -9.91 -10.33
C LEU A 52 5.67 -10.57 -11.70
N LYS A 53 6.62 -11.50 -11.86
CA LYS A 53 6.80 -12.28 -13.09
C LYS A 53 5.56 -13.09 -13.47
N THR A 54 4.74 -13.55 -12.52
CA THR A 54 3.52 -14.33 -12.80
C THR A 54 2.30 -13.47 -13.10
N VAL A 55 2.29 -12.19 -12.71
CA VAL A 55 1.16 -11.27 -12.89
C VAL A 55 0.88 -11.01 -14.38
N THR A 56 -0.38 -11.18 -14.79
CA THR A 56 -0.86 -10.91 -16.14
C THR A 56 -1.52 -9.53 -16.25
N LYS A 57 -1.80 -9.10 -17.48
CA LYS A 57 -2.49 -7.83 -17.72
C LYS A 57 -3.95 -7.92 -17.30
N GLU A 58 -4.58 -9.08 -17.51
CA GLU A 58 -5.95 -9.38 -17.14
C GLU A 58 -6.13 -9.30 -15.62
N ASP A 59 -5.17 -9.83 -14.84
CA ASP A 59 -5.19 -9.74 -13.38
C ASP A 59 -5.22 -8.28 -12.91
N LEU A 60 -4.40 -7.43 -13.52
CA LEU A 60 -4.34 -6.00 -13.17
C LEU A 60 -5.61 -5.25 -13.56
N LEU A 61 -6.20 -5.56 -14.70
CA LEU A 61 -7.49 -4.98 -15.09
C LEU A 61 -8.59 -5.41 -14.12
N SER A 62 -8.65 -6.69 -13.77
CA SER A 62 -9.63 -7.19 -12.79
C SER A 62 -9.46 -6.53 -11.42
N TYR A 63 -8.22 -6.34 -10.97
CA TYR A 63 -7.92 -5.63 -9.72
C TYR A 63 -8.31 -4.15 -9.81
N PHE A 64 -8.09 -3.52 -10.96
CA PHE A 64 -8.49 -2.14 -11.21
C PHE A 64 -10.01 -1.97 -11.13
N ASP A 65 -10.74 -2.87 -11.79
CA ASP A 65 -12.19 -2.90 -11.82
C ASP A 65 -12.80 -3.19 -10.44
N LEU A 66 -12.15 -4.04 -9.65
CA LEU A 66 -12.58 -4.38 -8.29
C LEU A 66 -12.40 -3.23 -7.27
N LYS A 67 -11.35 -2.42 -7.43
CA LYS A 67 -10.89 -1.49 -6.37
C LYS A 67 -10.96 -0.01 -6.71
N PHE A 68 -10.82 0.38 -7.98
CA PHE A 68 -10.58 1.78 -8.35
C PHE A 68 -11.66 2.39 -9.23
N THR A 69 -12.34 1.59 -10.06
CA THR A 69 -13.42 2.09 -10.91
C THR A 69 -14.50 2.78 -10.09
N ARG A 70 -15.29 3.64 -10.73
CA ARG A 70 -16.26 4.46 -10.01
C ARG A 70 -17.26 3.63 -9.19
N ASN A 71 -17.71 2.53 -9.79
CA ASN A 71 -18.68 1.61 -9.24
C ASN A 71 -18.02 0.33 -8.71
N ALA A 72 -16.71 0.37 -8.42
CA ALA A 72 -15.96 -0.75 -7.87
C ALA A 72 -16.59 -1.19 -6.53
N PRO A 73 -16.85 -2.50 -6.34
CA PRO A 73 -17.51 -2.99 -5.13
C PRO A 73 -16.65 -2.81 -3.87
N GLU A 74 -15.32 -2.83 -4.00
CA GLU A 74 -14.39 -2.69 -2.87
C GLU A 74 -13.66 -1.34 -2.86
N ARG A 75 -14.26 -0.32 -3.49
CA ARG A 75 -13.68 1.02 -3.58
C ARG A 75 -13.63 1.69 -2.22
N ARG A 76 -12.43 2.11 -1.80
CA ARG A 76 -12.21 2.94 -0.62
C ARG A 76 -11.46 4.19 -1.04
N LYS A 77 -12.10 5.36 -0.95
CA LYS A 77 -11.54 6.65 -1.42
C LYS A 77 -11.64 7.70 -0.32
N ILE A 78 -10.52 8.35 -0.03
CA ILE A 78 -10.44 9.57 0.77
C ILE A 78 -9.89 10.69 -0.10
N ALA A 79 -10.39 11.92 0.07
CA ALA A 79 -9.88 13.09 -0.63
C ALA A 79 -9.70 14.23 0.37
N VAL A 80 -8.54 14.87 0.32
CA VAL A 80 -8.21 16.02 1.17
C VAL A 80 -8.17 17.26 0.30
N PHE A 81 -8.99 18.24 0.65
CA PHE A 81 -9.05 19.53 -0.04
C PHE A 81 -8.45 20.60 0.87
N VAL A 82 -7.44 21.33 0.36
CA VAL A 82 -6.76 22.39 1.10
C VAL A 82 -7.00 23.71 0.36
N HIS A 83 -7.51 24.72 1.06
CA HIS A 83 -7.88 26.00 0.48
C HIS A 83 -7.12 27.19 1.08
N GLY A 84 -7.10 28.29 0.36
CA GLY A 84 -6.45 29.52 0.78
C GLY A 84 -7.18 30.23 1.93
N LYS A 85 -6.46 31.11 2.64
CA LYS A 85 -7.02 31.99 3.66
C LYS A 85 -7.99 32.98 2.99
N GLY A 86 -9.30 32.76 3.13
CA GLY A 86 -10.36 33.59 2.55
C GLY A 86 -11.28 32.85 1.58
N GLU A 87 -10.95 31.63 1.19
CA GLU A 87 -11.86 30.76 0.45
C GLU A 87 -12.80 30.03 1.43
N GLN A 88 -14.09 29.98 1.09
CA GLN A 88 -15.06 29.20 1.87
C GLN A 88 -14.89 27.70 1.58
N ARG A 89 -15.08 26.89 2.63
CA ARG A 89 -15.12 25.42 2.55
C ARG A 89 -16.24 24.96 1.60
N ASP A 90 -17.38 25.64 1.65
CA ASP A 90 -18.56 25.30 0.86
C ASP A 90 -18.34 25.48 -0.65
N GLY A 91 -18.76 24.46 -1.41
CA GLY A 91 -18.68 24.45 -2.87
C GLY A 91 -17.29 24.18 -3.44
N MET A 92 -16.25 23.94 -2.61
CA MET A 92 -14.91 23.62 -3.10
C MET A 92 -14.87 22.26 -3.84
N VAL A 93 -15.64 21.29 -3.33
CA VAL A 93 -15.82 19.97 -3.95
C VAL A 93 -16.44 20.12 -5.33
N GLU A 94 -17.48 20.94 -5.46
CA GLU A 94 -18.18 21.18 -6.74
C GLU A 94 -17.31 21.98 -7.72
N LYS A 95 -16.56 22.99 -7.25
CA LYS A 95 -15.55 23.70 -8.06
C LYS A 95 -14.48 22.74 -8.57
N SER A 96 -14.01 21.82 -7.73
CA SER A 96 -13.00 20.83 -8.09
C SER A 96 -13.54 19.78 -9.08
N ARG A 97 -14.83 19.42 -8.99
CA ARG A 97 -15.52 18.54 -9.93
C ARG A 97 -15.73 19.23 -11.29
N ALA A 98 -16.22 20.47 -11.27
CA ALA A 98 -16.46 21.27 -12.47
C ALA A 98 -15.16 21.51 -13.27
N LYS A 99 -14.05 21.84 -12.58
CA LYS A 99 -12.74 22.02 -13.23
C LYS A 99 -12.20 20.75 -13.90
N ARG A 100 -12.66 19.56 -13.49
CA ARG A 100 -12.15 18.27 -14.00
C ARG A 100 -13.14 17.55 -14.90
N GLU A 101 -14.27 18.19 -15.24
CA GLU A 101 -15.36 17.59 -16.05
C GLU A 101 -15.80 16.21 -15.55
N ILE A 102 -15.73 15.98 -14.23
CA ILE A 102 -16.07 14.69 -13.64
C ILE A 102 -17.60 14.59 -13.59
N ALA A 103 -18.18 13.85 -14.54
CA ALA A 103 -19.61 13.58 -14.57
C ALA A 103 -20.00 12.68 -13.40
N GLY A 104 -20.80 13.21 -12.48
CA GLY A 104 -21.68 12.44 -11.59
C GLY A 104 -21.56 12.74 -10.09
N LYS A 105 -22.71 12.63 -9.43
CA LYS A 105 -22.92 12.95 -8.02
C LYS A 105 -22.65 11.71 -7.16
N ASP A 106 -21.38 11.34 -6.98
CA ASP A 106 -21.04 10.40 -5.90
C ASP A 106 -21.42 11.06 -4.57
N LYS A 107 -22.16 10.34 -3.71
CA LYS A 107 -22.46 10.78 -2.35
C LYS A 107 -21.11 10.90 -1.62
N LEU A 108 -20.71 12.13 -1.34
CA LEU A 108 -19.52 12.40 -0.53
C LEU A 108 -20.00 12.69 0.89
N GLU A 109 -19.35 12.04 1.84
CA GLU A 109 -19.55 12.32 3.26
C GLU A 109 -18.37 13.17 3.70
N GLU A 110 -18.67 14.42 4.07
CA GLU A 110 -17.66 15.34 4.56
C GLU A 110 -17.28 14.97 5.99
N VAL A 111 -15.99 14.94 6.26
CA VAL A 111 -15.46 14.62 7.59
C VAL A 111 -15.37 15.92 8.38
N GLU A 112 -16.30 16.12 9.32
CA GLU A 112 -16.32 17.29 10.20
C GLU A 112 -15.36 17.14 11.40
N CYS A 113 -15.23 15.92 11.94
CA CYS A 113 -14.42 15.61 13.12
C CYS A 113 -13.57 14.35 12.87
N MET A 114 -12.26 14.48 13.09
CA MET A 114 -11.30 13.42 12.83
C MET A 114 -11.43 12.25 13.80
N GLU A 115 -11.80 12.52 15.04
CA GLU A 115 -11.98 11.53 16.10
C GLU A 115 -13.15 10.61 15.76
N GLN A 116 -14.30 11.20 15.44
CA GLN A 116 -15.50 10.46 15.02
C GLN A 116 -15.24 9.63 13.76
N PHE A 117 -14.49 10.17 12.80
CA PHE A 117 -14.12 9.44 11.59
C PHE A 117 -13.20 8.24 11.88
N ARG A 118 -12.29 8.36 12.83
CA ARG A 118 -11.38 7.26 13.22
C ARG A 118 -12.12 6.16 13.98
N GLU A 119 -13.12 6.53 14.78
CA GLU A 119 -13.95 5.58 15.54
C GLU A 119 -15.00 4.86 14.68
N SER A 120 -15.51 5.51 13.63
CA SER A 120 -16.54 4.93 12.76
C SER A 120 -16.02 3.82 11.84
N LEU A 121 -14.71 3.69 11.67
CA LEU A 121 -14.08 2.73 10.76
C LEU A 121 -13.32 1.64 11.51
N SER A 122 -13.45 0.40 11.00
CA SER A 122 -12.62 -0.70 11.46
C SER A 122 -11.14 -0.45 11.15
N LEU A 123 -10.26 -0.75 12.10
CA LEU A 123 -8.81 -0.70 11.89
C LEU A 123 -8.34 -1.96 11.14
N TYR A 124 -7.36 -1.80 10.25
CA TYR A 124 -6.69 -2.95 9.64
C TYR A 124 -5.86 -3.70 10.69
N GLY A 125 -5.78 -5.02 10.54
CA GLY A 125 -4.86 -5.84 11.30
C GLY A 125 -3.40 -5.45 11.05
N ARG A 126 -2.51 -5.78 11.99
CA ARG A 126 -1.08 -5.55 11.82
C ARG A 126 -0.49 -6.57 10.83
N PRO A 127 0.45 -6.16 9.94
CA PRO A 127 1.19 -7.11 9.12
C PRO A 127 1.88 -8.18 9.96
N ARG A 128 1.89 -9.41 9.46
CA ARG A 128 2.59 -10.52 10.13
C ARG A 128 4.09 -10.47 9.78
N PRO A 129 4.99 -10.57 10.78
CA PRO A 129 6.42 -10.75 10.55
C PRO A 129 6.72 -11.95 9.64
N LYS A 130 7.64 -11.79 8.68
CA LYS A 130 8.16 -12.93 7.89
C LYS A 130 9.09 -13.80 8.72
N MET A 131 9.85 -13.18 9.62
CA MET A 131 10.74 -13.86 10.56
C MET A 131 10.08 -13.99 11.93
N ASN A 132 10.15 -15.17 12.53
CA ASN A 132 9.76 -15.37 13.92
C ASN A 132 10.83 -14.79 14.83
N LEU A 133 10.55 -13.61 15.40
CA LEU A 133 11.42 -13.02 16.41
C LEU A 133 10.98 -13.47 17.81
N PRO A 134 11.92 -13.84 18.69
CA PRO A 134 11.59 -14.13 20.06
C PRO A 134 11.09 -12.86 20.79
N PRO A 135 10.35 -13.02 21.90
CA PRO A 135 9.86 -11.89 22.69
C PRO A 135 11.03 -11.04 23.20
N ILE A 136 10.76 -9.75 23.42
CA ILE A 136 11.73 -8.78 23.94
C ILE A 136 12.30 -9.32 25.26
N GLY A 137 13.63 -9.52 25.31
CA GLY A 137 14.34 -10.06 26.49
C GLY A 137 14.67 -11.56 26.44
N ALA A 138 14.20 -12.29 25.43
CA ALA A 138 14.65 -13.66 25.19
C ALA A 138 15.91 -13.68 24.31
N GLU A 139 16.83 -14.60 24.61
CA GLU A 139 18.09 -14.76 23.87
C GLU A 139 17.83 -15.03 22.37
N PRO A 140 18.27 -14.14 21.46
CA PRO A 140 17.84 -14.12 20.06
C PRO A 140 18.30 -15.32 19.22
N LEU A 141 19.19 -16.16 19.74
CA LEU A 141 19.82 -17.26 19.00
C LEU A 141 19.49 -18.66 19.53
N SER A 142 18.66 -18.77 20.58
CA SER A 142 18.31 -20.07 21.16
C SER A 142 17.25 -20.83 20.34
N SER A 143 16.35 -20.12 19.66
CA SER A 143 15.15 -20.69 19.01
C SER A 143 15.30 -21.01 17.52
N LEU A 144 16.36 -20.55 16.85
CA LEU A 144 16.63 -20.90 15.44
C LEU A 144 16.96 -22.39 15.23
N ALA A 145 17.15 -23.16 16.30
CA ALA A 145 17.46 -24.59 16.25
C ALA A 145 16.24 -25.52 16.22
N ALA A 146 15.02 -25.03 16.48
CA ALA A 146 13.83 -25.88 16.59
C ALA A 146 12.71 -25.38 15.68
N GLY A 147 12.51 -26.09 14.57
CA GLY A 147 11.39 -25.89 13.66
C GLY A 147 10.02 -26.15 14.31
N ASP A 148 9.02 -25.60 13.65
CA ASP A 148 7.58 -25.79 13.85
C ASP A 148 6.98 -25.41 15.22
N ALA A 149 6.33 -24.25 15.25
CA ALA A 149 5.26 -24.00 16.22
C ALA A 149 4.04 -23.37 15.51
N LYS A 150 2.99 -24.16 15.41
CA LYS A 150 1.64 -23.77 14.97
C LYS A 150 1.13 -22.57 15.77
N ALA A 151 0.79 -21.48 15.08
CA ALA A 151 0.10 -20.35 15.70
C ALA A 151 -1.38 -20.70 15.93
N LYS A 152 -1.77 -20.87 17.20
CA LYS A 152 -3.15 -20.59 17.63
C LYS A 152 -3.20 -19.10 17.96
N TYR A 153 -3.99 -18.38 17.19
CA TYR A 153 -4.79 -17.15 17.44
C TYR A 153 -5.00 -16.44 16.10
#